data_AF-A0A2S6S8U6-F1
#
_entry.id   AF-A0A2S6S8U6-F1
#
_cell.length_a   1.000
_cell.length_b   1.000
_cell.length_c   1.000
_cell.angle_alpha   90.00
_cell.angle_beta   90.00
_cell.angle_gamma   90.00
#
_symmetry.space_group_name_H-M   'P 1'
#
loop_
_entity.id
_entity.type
_entity.pdbx_description
1 polymer ?
#
loop_
_entity_poly.entity_id
_entity_poly.type
_entity_poly.pdbx_seq_one_letter_code
_entity_poly.pdbx_strand_id
1 'polypeptide(L)'
;MQNTLTTIDTNKYLPYTIGFDGLFDRLFGIEDNTNSYGYPPYNIVKIDDYNYVIEMAIAGFNKNDIKIELSDGELTIKSKKEQEDLINKNQETIIHQGISSRQFIRKFTLSDEVHVKEANLSDGMLKIKLEKVIPEHKKTKTIKIS
;
A
#
# COMPACT_ATOMS: atom_id res chain seq x y z
N MET A 1 17.70 -25.02 -0.06
CA MET A 1 16.81 -25.00 1.12
C MET A 1 15.43 -24.64 0.61
N GLN A 2 14.47 -25.55 0.67
CA GLN A 2 13.12 -25.33 0.16
C GLN A 2 12.35 -24.51 1.20
N ASN A 3 11.91 -23.30 0.85
CA ASN A 3 10.94 -22.57 1.67
C ASN A 3 9.58 -23.26 1.51
N THR A 4 9.18 -24.04 2.51
CA THR A 4 7.80 -24.49 2.66
C THR A 4 6.96 -23.28 3.07
N LEU A 5 6.42 -22.56 2.08
CA LEU A 5 5.31 -21.65 2.32
C LEU A 5 4.13 -22.51 2.77
N THR A 6 3.83 -22.49 4.07
CA THR A 6 2.57 -22.99 4.60
C THR A 6 1.44 -22.18 3.97
N THR A 7 0.78 -22.73 2.96
CA THR A 7 -0.49 -22.22 2.45
C THR A 7 -1.48 -22.23 3.60
N ILE A 8 -1.89 -21.04 4.07
CA ILE A 8 -2.87 -20.90 5.14
C ILE A 8 -4.24 -21.18 4.53
N ASP A 9 -4.83 -22.34 4.86
CA ASP A 9 -6.19 -22.70 4.43
C ASP A 9 -7.23 -21.95 5.28
N THR A 10 -7.88 -20.98 4.64
CA THR A 10 -8.83 -20.04 5.23
C THR A 10 -10.12 -20.75 5.66
N ASN A 11 -10.52 -21.79 4.93
CA ASN A 11 -11.74 -22.56 5.16
C ASN A 11 -11.74 -23.27 6.51
N LYS A 12 -10.56 -23.49 7.09
CA LYS A 12 -10.41 -24.11 8.41
C LYS A 12 -10.78 -23.17 9.57
N TYR A 13 -10.65 -21.86 9.39
CA TYR A 13 -10.82 -20.86 10.46
C TYR A 13 -12.12 -20.05 10.37
N LEU A 14 -12.68 -19.92 9.16
CA LEU A 14 -13.94 -19.21 8.92
C LEU A 14 -15.11 -19.70 9.80
N PRO A 15 -15.33 -21.03 10.02
CA PRO A 15 -16.43 -21.50 10.87
C PRO A 15 -16.34 -21.10 12.34
N TYR A 16 -15.15 -20.72 12.82
CA TYR A 16 -14.91 -20.35 14.21
C TYR A 16 -14.92 -18.84 14.44
N THR A 17 -15.12 -18.05 13.38
CA THR A 17 -14.97 -16.61 13.45
C THR A 17 -16.16 -15.92 12.78
N ILE A 18 -16.97 -15.20 13.57
CA ILE A 18 -18.17 -14.50 13.06
C ILE A 18 -17.80 -13.05 12.72
N GLY A 19 -18.03 -12.63 11.47
CA GLY A 19 -17.81 -11.26 11.02
C GLY A 19 -16.39 -10.93 10.57
N PHE A 20 -15.53 -11.94 10.43
CA PHE A 20 -14.16 -11.79 9.90
C PHE A 20 -14.05 -12.18 8.42
N ASP A 21 -15.15 -12.58 7.78
CA ASP A 21 -15.18 -13.00 6.38
C ASP A 21 -14.52 -11.95 5.47
N GLY A 22 -14.89 -10.67 5.64
CA GLY A 22 -14.30 -9.57 4.88
C GLY A 22 -12.83 -9.28 5.21
N LEU A 23 -12.35 -9.59 6.42
CA LEU A 23 -10.93 -9.45 6.77
C LEU A 23 -10.09 -10.55 6.14
N PHE A 24 -10.62 -11.78 6.10
CA PHE A 24 -9.97 -12.90 5.45
C PHE A 24 -9.94 -12.73 3.93
N ASP A 25 -11.05 -12.35 3.30
CA ASP A 25 -11.07 -12.05 1.86
C ASP A 25 -10.05 -10.96 1.49
N ARG A 26 -9.90 -9.96 2.36
CA ARG A 26 -8.94 -8.88 2.16
C ARG A 26 -7.48 -9.28 2.40
N LEU A 27 -7.23 -10.23 3.29
CA LEU A 27 -5.87 -10.76 3.56
C LEU A 27 -5.45 -11.79 2.50
N PHE A 28 -6.38 -12.64 2.07
CA PHE A 28 -6.10 -13.75 1.14
C PHE A 28 -6.35 -13.39 -0.32
N GLY A 29 -7.15 -12.36 -0.60
CA GLY A 29 -7.24 -11.72 -1.92
C GLY A 29 -6.00 -10.92 -2.31
N ILE A 30 -4.96 -10.89 -1.46
CA ILE A 30 -3.61 -10.35 -1.75
C ILE A 30 -2.79 -11.37 -2.56
N GLU A 31 -3.40 -12.40 -3.15
CA GLU A 31 -2.72 -13.28 -4.11
C GLU A 31 -2.17 -12.47 -5.30
N ASP A 32 -0.88 -12.18 -5.20
CA ASP A 32 0.09 -12.05 -6.27
C ASP A 32 -0.41 -11.41 -7.57
N ASN A 33 -0.66 -10.10 -7.52
CA ASN A 33 -0.39 -9.23 -8.68
C ASN A 33 1.13 -9.17 -8.94
N THR A 34 1.71 -10.31 -9.30
CA THR A 34 3.14 -10.61 -9.47
C THR A 34 3.78 -10.02 -10.72
N ASN A 35 3.05 -9.22 -11.51
CA ASN A 35 3.64 -8.58 -12.69
C ASN A 35 4.47 -7.32 -12.39
N SER A 36 4.75 -7.02 -11.11
CA SER A 36 5.80 -6.06 -10.74
C SER A 36 6.46 -6.48 -9.43
N TYR A 37 7.37 -7.46 -9.53
CA TYR A 37 8.36 -7.80 -8.51
C TYR A 37 8.93 -6.52 -7.86
N GLY A 38 8.47 -6.19 -6.66
CA GLY A 38 9.10 -5.20 -5.78
C GLY A 38 9.13 -3.74 -6.23
N TYR A 39 8.58 -3.35 -7.39
CA TYR A 39 8.63 -1.96 -7.89
C TYR A 39 7.28 -1.23 -7.86
N PRO A 40 7.17 -0.02 -7.28
CA PRO A 40 8.25 0.70 -6.63
C PRO A 40 8.55 0.10 -5.25
N PRO A 41 9.83 0.11 -4.80
CA PRO A 41 10.17 -0.36 -3.48
C PRO A 41 9.59 0.61 -2.44
N TYR A 42 9.12 0.05 -1.33
CA TYR A 42 8.50 0.83 -0.27
C TYR A 42 8.81 0.26 1.11
N ASN A 43 8.71 1.13 2.11
CA ASN A 43 8.76 0.81 3.53
C ASN A 43 7.42 1.18 4.18
N ILE A 44 7.05 0.45 5.23
CA ILE A 44 6.00 0.86 6.16
C ILE A 44 6.68 1.03 7.51
N VAL A 45 6.82 2.27 7.97
CA VAL A 45 7.51 2.63 9.19
C VAL A 45 6.48 2.94 10.28
N LYS A 46 6.52 2.23 11.41
CA LYS A 46 5.78 2.59 12.62
C LYS A 46 6.58 3.65 13.37
N ILE A 47 6.01 4.84 13.55
CA ILE A 47 6.65 5.94 14.29
C ILE A 47 6.35 5.82 15.79
N ASP A 48 5.10 5.56 16.12
CA ASP A 48 4.62 5.30 17.47
C ASP A 48 3.34 4.42 17.41
N ASP A 49 2.60 4.28 18.51
CA ASP A 49 1.41 3.43 18.57
C ASP A 49 0.22 3.93 17.73
N TYR A 50 0.26 5.19 17.31
CA TYR A 50 -0.80 5.86 16.58
C TYR A 50 -0.35 6.34 15.19
N ASN A 51 0.95 6.45 14.92
CA ASN A 51 1.45 7.03 13.68
C ASN A 51 2.27 6.04 12.85
N TYR A 52 1.98 6.01 11.55
CA TYR A 52 2.71 5.23 10.55
C TYR A 52 3.09 6.09 9.36
N VAL A 53 4.16 5.71 8.65
CA VAL A 53 4.58 6.36 7.40
C VAL A 53 4.83 5.29 6.36
N ILE A 54 4.17 5.41 5.21
CA ILE A 54 4.54 4.67 4.00
C ILE A 54 5.57 5.51 3.25
N GLU A 55 6.76 4.96 3.01
CA GLU A 55 7.80 5.57 2.19
C GLU A 55 7.94 4.78 0.89
N MET A 56 7.87 5.41 -0.27
CA MET A 56 7.93 4.73 -1.56
C MET A 56 8.85 5.46 -2.53
N ALA A 57 9.83 4.75 -3.08
CA ALA A 57 10.80 5.35 -4.00
C ALA A 57 10.22 5.41 -5.42
N ILE A 58 9.87 6.62 -5.86
CA ILE A 58 9.24 6.91 -7.16
C ILE A 58 10.03 7.99 -7.91
N ALA A 59 11.36 7.87 -7.93
CA ALA A 59 12.22 8.76 -8.69
C ALA A 59 11.82 8.80 -10.18
N GLY A 60 11.83 9.99 -10.78
CA GLY A 60 11.38 10.21 -12.16
C GLY A 60 9.90 10.52 -12.33
N PHE A 61 9.11 10.49 -11.25
CA PHE A 61 7.73 10.96 -11.24
C PHE A 61 7.60 12.32 -10.55
N ASN A 62 6.82 13.21 -11.16
CA ASN A 62 6.39 14.46 -10.54
C ASN A 62 5.06 14.27 -9.82
N LYS A 63 4.68 15.24 -8.98
CA LYS A 63 3.39 15.25 -8.25
C LYS A 63 2.19 15.04 -9.19
N ASN A 64 2.24 15.64 -10.38
CA ASN A 64 1.16 15.54 -11.37
C ASN A 64 1.07 14.14 -12.01
N ASP A 65 2.18 13.40 -12.04
CA ASP A 65 2.27 12.06 -12.63
C ASP A 65 1.72 10.97 -11.70
N ILE A 66 1.39 11.29 -10.45
CA ILE A 66 0.92 10.33 -9.45
C ILE A 66 -0.54 10.60 -9.10
N LYS A 67 -1.29 9.53 -8.88
CA LYS A 67 -2.65 9.55 -8.31
C LYS A 67 -2.67 8.72 -7.04
N ILE A 68 -3.23 9.28 -5.97
CA ILE A 68 -3.46 8.60 -4.69
C ILE A 68 -4.96 8.65 -4.43
N GLU A 69 -5.56 7.49 -4.17
CA GLU A 69 -7.00 7.33 -3.96
C GLU A 69 -7.22 6.40 -2.76
N LEU A 70 -8.21 6.69 -1.92
CA LEU A 70 -8.63 5.83 -0.81
C LEU A 70 -10.11 5.49 -1.03
N SER A 71 -10.42 4.21 -1.21
CA SER A 71 -11.79 3.69 -1.33
C SER A 71 -11.92 2.41 -0.53
N ASP A 72 -12.98 2.28 0.27
CA ASP A 72 -13.31 1.03 0.98
C ASP A 72 -12.13 0.45 1.79
N GLY A 73 -11.37 1.34 2.45
CA GLY A 73 -10.17 1.01 3.21
C GLY A 73 -8.92 0.70 2.36
N GLU A 74 -9.02 0.62 1.04
CA GLU A 74 -7.89 0.40 0.12
C GLU A 74 -7.28 1.73 -0.34
N LEU A 75 -6.05 1.98 0.08
CA LEU A 75 -5.22 3.09 -0.40
C LEU A 75 -4.47 2.67 -1.66
N THR A 76 -4.88 3.22 -2.81
CA THR A 76 -4.27 2.98 -4.11
C THR A 76 -3.36 4.14 -4.51
N ILE A 77 -2.11 3.82 -4.85
CA ILE A 77 -1.10 4.75 -5.40
C ILE A 77 -0.75 4.26 -6.80
N LYS A 78 -0.95 5.10 -7.81
CA LYS A 78 -0.68 4.73 -9.22
C LYS A 78 -0.03 5.86 -10.00
N SER A 79 0.81 5.48 -10.96
CA SER A 79 1.33 6.41 -11.96
C SER A 79 0.29 6.68 -13.05
N LYS A 80 0.25 7.91 -13.55
CA LYS A 80 -0.60 8.33 -14.69
C LYS A 80 0.12 8.31 -16.03
N LYS A 81 1.46 8.35 -16.06
CA LYS A 81 2.24 8.38 -17.32
C LYS A 81 2.01 7.12 -18.14
N GLU A 82 1.64 7.26 -19.40
CA GLU A 82 1.58 6.15 -20.37
C GLU A 82 2.99 5.83 -20.89
N GLN A 83 3.27 4.54 -21.16
CA GLN A 83 4.57 4.14 -21.68
C GLN A 83 4.90 4.79 -23.03
N GLU A 84 3.88 5.08 -23.85
CA GLU A 84 4.02 5.70 -25.16
C GLU A 84 4.45 7.17 -25.09
N ASP A 85 4.00 7.93 -24.08
CA ASP A 85 4.37 9.34 -23.89
C ASP A 85 5.87 9.54 -23.57
N LEU A 86 6.53 8.50 -23.09
CA LEU A 86 7.95 8.52 -22.71
C LEU A 86 8.87 8.20 -23.89
N ILE A 87 8.35 7.50 -24.90
CA ILE A 87 9.11 7.08 -26.09
C ILE A 87 8.86 8.05 -27.26
N ASN A 88 7.69 8.68 -27.33
CA ASN A 88 7.29 9.50 -28.48
C ASN A 88 7.56 11.00 -28.35
N LYS A 89 8.02 11.49 -27.19
CA LYS A 89 8.14 12.95 -26.99
C LYS A 89 9.33 13.59 -27.69
N ASN A 90 10.41 12.85 -27.88
CA ASN A 90 11.54 13.28 -28.70
C ASN A 90 11.86 12.13 -29.67
N GLN A 91 12.05 12.44 -30.95
CA GLN A 91 12.57 11.51 -31.98
C GLN A 91 14.04 11.13 -31.70
N GLU A 92 14.37 10.86 -30.44
CA GLU A 92 15.70 10.54 -29.97
C GLU A 92 15.93 9.05 -30.16
N THR A 93 16.97 8.72 -30.91
CA THR A 93 17.45 7.34 -31.02
C THR A 93 18.02 6.93 -29.66
N ILE A 94 17.24 6.23 -28.86
CA ILE A 94 17.70 5.65 -27.59
C ILE A 94 18.72 4.55 -27.90
N ILE A 95 20.00 4.83 -27.63
CA ILE A 95 21.10 3.86 -27.85
C ILE A 95 21.12 2.79 -26.73
N HIS A 96 20.76 3.17 -25.50
CA HIS A 96 20.66 2.26 -24.36
C HIS A 96 19.65 2.79 -23.33
N GLN A 97 18.78 1.92 -22.82
CA GLN A 97 17.77 2.27 -21.83
C GLN A 97 17.99 1.51 -20.52
N GLY A 98 18.74 2.13 -19.59
CA GLY A 98 18.97 1.57 -18.25
C GLY A 98 17.92 1.97 -17.20
N ILE A 99 17.09 2.98 -17.49
CA ILE A 99 16.09 3.50 -16.56
C ILE A 99 14.71 3.06 -17.04
N SER A 100 14.07 2.18 -16.26
CA SER A 100 12.73 1.71 -16.58
C SER A 100 11.67 2.66 -16.05
N SER A 101 11.10 3.49 -16.91
CA SER A 101 9.94 4.32 -16.61
C SER A 101 8.66 3.49 -16.73
N ARG A 102 8.48 2.57 -15.77
CA ARG A 102 7.35 1.64 -15.74
C ARG A 102 6.14 2.28 -15.08
N GLN A 103 4.97 2.02 -15.63
CA GLN A 103 3.73 2.24 -14.91
C GLN A 103 3.69 1.35 -13.67
N PHE A 104 3.11 1.87 -12.60
CA PHE A 104 2.90 1.10 -11.39
C PHE A 104 1.55 1.37 -10.77
N ILE A 105 1.06 0.36 -10.08
CA ILE A 105 -0.07 0.42 -9.15
C ILE A 105 0.37 -0.29 -7.88
N ARG A 106 0.17 0.38 -6.75
CA ARG A 106 0.40 -0.14 -5.41
C ARG A 106 -0.84 0.07 -4.57
N LYS A 107 -1.25 -0.97 -3.87
CA LYS A 107 -2.45 -0.98 -3.05
C LYS A 107 -2.06 -1.35 -1.63
N PHE A 108 -2.55 -0.58 -0.68
CA PHE A 108 -2.36 -0.82 0.75
C PHE A 108 -3.72 -0.96 1.41
N THR A 109 -3.86 -2.02 2.18
CA THR A 109 -5.04 -2.29 2.97
C THR A 109 -4.91 -1.58 4.32
N LEU A 110 -5.70 -0.51 4.53
CA LEU A 110 -5.80 0.21 5.81
C LEU A 110 -6.95 -0.34 6.67
N SER A 111 -6.76 -0.46 7.98
CA SER A 111 -7.89 -0.71 8.89
C SER A 111 -8.78 0.52 9.01
N ASP A 112 -10.03 0.33 9.43
CA ASP A 112 -11.02 1.40 9.59
C ASP A 112 -10.58 2.51 10.56
N GLU A 113 -9.66 2.19 11.46
CA GLU A 113 -9.11 3.12 12.44
C GLU A 113 -7.98 3.99 11.86
N VAL A 114 -7.39 3.62 10.72
CA VAL A 114 -6.22 4.28 10.14
C VAL A 114 -6.63 5.22 9.02
N HIS A 115 -6.22 6.48 9.14
CA HIS A 115 -6.58 7.57 8.24
C HIS A 115 -5.33 8.21 7.63
N VAL A 116 -5.43 8.62 6.37
CA VAL A 116 -4.37 9.39 5.69
C VAL A 116 -4.39 10.83 6.19
N LYS A 117 -3.26 11.32 6.71
CA LYS A 117 -3.10 12.72 7.14
C LYS A 117 -2.50 13.61 6.07
N GLU A 118 -1.43 13.12 5.46
CA GLU A 118 -0.63 13.91 4.53
C GLU A 118 0.05 12.97 3.53
N ALA A 119 0.20 13.44 2.29
CA ALA A 119 1.06 12.81 1.29
C ALA A 119 2.01 13.86 0.71
N ASN A 120 3.31 13.60 0.79
CA ASN A 120 4.35 14.50 0.30
C ASN A 120 5.31 13.75 -0.61
N LEU A 121 5.64 14.35 -1.76
CA LEU A 121 6.65 13.85 -2.68
C LEU A 121 7.81 14.84 -2.72
N SER A 122 8.98 14.40 -2.27
CA SER A 122 10.24 15.14 -2.30
C SER A 122 11.38 14.21 -2.69
N ASP A 123 12.32 14.68 -3.50
CA ASP A 123 13.57 13.98 -3.82
C ASP A 123 13.39 12.54 -4.33
N GLY A 124 12.33 12.31 -5.12
CA GLY A 124 11.99 10.98 -5.64
C GLY A 124 11.42 10.01 -4.61
N MET A 125 11.07 10.48 -3.41
CA MET A 125 10.45 9.69 -2.34
C MET A 125 9.05 10.22 -2.02
N LEU A 126 8.05 9.34 -2.14
CA LEU A 126 6.69 9.59 -1.67
C LEU A 126 6.58 9.16 -0.21
N LYS A 127 6.20 10.07 0.67
CA LYS A 127 5.89 9.81 2.08
C LYS A 127 4.42 10.05 2.34
N ILE A 128 3.72 9.02 2.81
CA ILE A 128 2.32 9.11 3.22
C ILE A 128 2.24 8.90 4.72
N LYS A 129 1.83 9.93 5.45
CA LYS A 129 1.62 9.88 6.89
C LYS A 129 0.21 9.36 7.18
N LEU A 130 0.14 8.35 8.04
CA LEU A 130 -1.08 7.70 8.48
C LEU A 130 -1.22 7.87 10.00
N GLU A 131 -2.44 8.11 10.46
CA GLU A 131 -2.77 8.18 11.88
C GLU A 131 -3.87 7.15 12.20
N LYS A 132 -3.65 6.37 13.26
CA LYS A 132 -4.64 5.47 13.85
C LYS A 132 -5.42 6.21 14.92
N VAL A 133 -6.72 6.34 14.71
CA VAL A 133 -7.67 6.90 15.67
C VAL A 133 -8.32 5.76 16.43
N ILE A 134 -8.09 5.68 17.75
CA ILE A 134 -8.76 4.68 18.59
C ILE A 134 -10.16 5.19 18.96
N PRO A 135 -11.24 4.50 18.53
CA PRO A 135 -12.59 4.90 18.89
C PRO A 135 -12.80 4.86 20.41
N GLU A 136 -13.59 5.80 20.95
CA GLU A 136 -13.79 5.91 22.40
C GLU A 136 -14.40 4.65 23.03
N HIS A 137 -15.18 3.88 22.27
CA HIS A 137 -15.78 2.63 22.73
C HIS A 137 -14.77 1.47 22.90
N LYS A 138 -13.57 1.58 22.31
CA LYS A 138 -12.46 0.63 22.49
C LYS A 138 -11.46 1.09 23.57
N LYS A 139 -11.63 2.28 24.14
CA LYS A 139 -10.82 2.71 25.29
C LYS A 139 -11.11 1.77 26.47
N THR A 140 -10.05 1.27 27.09
CA THR A 140 -10.13 0.35 28.22
C THR A 140 -11.02 0.92 29.33
N LYS A 141 -12.13 0.24 29.63
CA LYS A 141 -12.99 0.58 30.77
C LYS A 141 -12.50 -0.18 32.00
N THR A 142 -12.21 0.54 33.07
CA THR A 142 -11.94 -0.09 34.38
C THR A 142 -13.26 -0.52 34.98
N ILE A 143 -13.48 -1.83 35.13
CA ILE A 143 -14.66 -2.37 35.81
C ILE A 143 -14.35 -2.47 37.30
N LYS A 144 -15.08 -1.72 38.13
CA LYS A 144 -15.00 -1.87 39.59
C LYS A 144 -15.72 -3.17 39.97
N ILE A 145 -15.02 -4.03 40.72
CA ILE A 145 -15.62 -5.21 41.35
C ILE A 145 -16.39 -4.72 42.58
N SER A 146 -17.63 -5.18 42.72
CA SER A 146 -18.54 -4.93 43.86
C SER A 146 -18.93 -6.24 44.51
#